data_AF-A0A925P8Y5-F1
#
_entry.id   AF-A0A925P8Y5-F1
#
_cell.length_a   1.000
_cell.length_b   1.000
_cell.length_c   1.000
_cell.angle_alpha   90.00
_cell.angle_beta   90.00
_cell.angle_gamma   90.00
#
_symmetry.space_group_name_H-M   'P 1'
#
loop_
_entity.id
_entity.type
_entity.pdbx_description
1 polymer ?
#
loop_
_entity_poly.entity_id
_entity_poly.type
_entity_poly.pdbx_seq_one_letter_code
_entity_poly.pdbx_strand_id
1 'polypeptide(L)'
;MPEPSSSQEPPDILHHFVDEAGDPTLFNAKGDIIVESLGCSRFFMMGVLEVDEPEQLAAALTALRTGMLADPYFAGIESFKSARKKTALLFHAKDDLPEVRRDVFRLISQQGPKIRFHAVVADKQVIARTEQHQRASTPGHRYRPDSLYDHLTGELFAGMHRFADEHRLCVARRGNKERNDAIRTALATADATFADRFGFRRKGQWIVEVSDPTRQACLQATDYFLWAVQRFLEIRFDGSTKQPVADRETGIPVREDRYLNLLWPQITEIHDLHFGPETGNPMDTCPSFNSRRPLPDSEKFKAPDIGIFRFSRHEAEFCPGHSYPFPHL
;
A
#
# COMPACT_ATOMS: atom_id res chain seq x y z
N MET A 1 1.05 -3.05 58.41
CA MET A 1 1.95 -3.51 57.33
C MET A 1 1.61 -2.71 56.10
N PRO A 2 2.56 -2.01 55.46
CA PRO A 2 2.26 -1.39 54.17
C PRO A 2 2.17 -2.48 53.11
N GLU A 3 1.11 -2.45 52.31
CA GLU A 3 0.95 -3.33 51.16
C GLU A 3 2.09 -3.11 50.15
N PRO A 4 2.56 -4.16 49.46
CA PRO A 4 3.60 -4.00 48.45
C PRO A 4 3.07 -3.15 47.30
N SER A 5 3.72 -1.99 47.11
CA SER A 5 3.63 -1.15 45.93
C SER A 5 3.70 -2.02 44.67
N SER A 6 2.58 -2.11 43.94
CA SER A 6 2.54 -2.73 42.62
C SER A 6 3.55 -2.01 41.73
N SER A 7 4.63 -2.71 41.38
CA SER A 7 5.53 -2.30 40.32
C SER A 7 4.74 -2.36 39.02
N GLN A 8 4.27 -1.22 38.53
CA GLN A 8 3.65 -1.14 37.21
C GLN A 8 4.71 -1.51 36.18
N GLU A 9 4.52 -2.64 35.50
CA GLU A 9 5.33 -2.98 34.32
C GLU A 9 5.19 -1.84 33.29
N PRO A 10 6.27 -1.50 32.58
CA PRO A 10 6.19 -0.50 31.52
C PRO A 10 5.17 -0.95 30.46
N PRO A 11 4.38 -0.02 29.89
CA PRO A 11 3.38 -0.36 28.90
C PRO A 11 4.03 -1.05 27.69
N ASP A 12 3.35 -2.04 27.12
CA ASP A 12 3.76 -2.62 25.83
C ASP A 12 3.49 -1.60 24.72
N ILE A 13 4.50 -1.27 23.92
CA ILE A 13 4.44 -0.22 22.89
C ILE A 13 4.80 -0.81 21.53
N LEU A 14 3.94 -0.60 20.52
CA LEU A 14 4.23 -0.92 19.13
C LEU A 14 4.44 0.35 18.30
N HIS A 15 5.50 0.36 17.50
CA HIS A 15 5.82 1.45 16.59
C HIS A 15 5.49 1.08 15.14
N HIS A 16 4.71 1.93 14.48
CA HIS A 16 4.18 1.74 13.14
C HIS A 16 4.59 2.91 12.25
N PHE A 17 5.14 2.62 11.08
CA PHE A 17 5.56 3.62 10.10
C PHE A 17 4.80 3.39 8.81
N VAL A 18 3.99 4.36 8.40
CA VAL A 18 3.09 4.25 7.24
C VAL A 18 3.55 5.16 6.12
N ASP A 19 3.62 4.62 4.91
CA ASP A 19 3.90 5.37 3.69
C ASP A 19 3.04 4.85 2.51
N GLU A 20 3.07 5.58 1.40
CA GLU A 20 2.32 5.28 0.18
C GLU A 20 3.23 5.12 -1.04
N ALA A 21 2.81 4.30 -2.01
CA ALA A 21 3.50 4.20 -3.30
C ALA A 21 2.53 4.22 -4.48
N GLY A 22 2.96 4.89 -5.54
CA GLY A 22 2.10 5.26 -6.66
C GLY A 22 1.30 6.52 -6.38
N ASP A 23 0.38 6.86 -7.28
CA ASP A 23 -0.52 8.00 -7.13
C ASP A 23 -1.97 7.57 -7.43
N PRO A 24 -2.98 8.16 -6.78
CA PRO A 24 -4.37 7.76 -6.97
C PRO A 24 -5.01 8.32 -8.25
N THR A 25 -4.25 8.93 -9.17
CA THR A 25 -4.79 9.49 -10.41
C THR A 25 -5.16 8.39 -11.38
N LEU A 26 -6.41 8.43 -11.87
CA LEU A 26 -6.95 7.47 -12.83
C LEU A 26 -7.13 8.10 -14.22
N PHE A 27 -7.43 9.40 -14.27
CA PHE A 27 -7.87 10.09 -15.49
C PHE A 27 -7.03 11.33 -15.78
N ASN A 28 -6.84 11.65 -17.06
CA ASN A 28 -6.31 12.96 -17.48
C ASN A 28 -7.39 14.07 -17.36
N ALA A 29 -7.01 15.30 -17.70
CA ALA A 29 -7.91 16.45 -17.71
C ALA A 29 -9.10 16.33 -18.69
N LYS A 30 -9.01 15.46 -19.70
CA LYS A 30 -10.09 15.16 -20.66
C LYS A 30 -11.02 14.03 -20.20
N GLY A 31 -10.67 13.34 -19.12
CA GLY A 31 -11.43 12.20 -18.60
C GLY A 31 -11.00 10.84 -19.13
N ASP A 32 -9.94 10.77 -19.95
CA ASP A 32 -9.42 9.49 -20.46
C ASP A 32 -8.62 8.77 -19.37
N ILE A 33 -8.68 7.43 -19.34
CA ILE A 33 -7.86 6.61 -18.44
C ILE A 33 -6.38 6.77 -18.81
N ILE A 34 -5.54 7.05 -17.81
CA ILE A 34 -4.08 7.17 -17.97
C ILE A 34 -3.28 6.11 -17.19
N VAL A 35 -3.96 5.18 -16.54
CA VAL A 35 -3.31 4.07 -15.83
C VAL A 35 -2.42 3.28 -16.81
N GLU A 36 -1.20 2.93 -16.40
CA GLU A 36 -0.14 2.33 -17.24
C GLU A 36 0.43 3.21 -18.37
N SER A 37 -0.03 4.46 -18.52
CA SER A 37 0.69 5.41 -19.37
C SER A 37 2.06 5.75 -18.76
N LEU A 38 3.00 6.21 -19.59
CA LEU A 38 4.34 6.56 -19.12
C LEU A 38 4.28 7.54 -17.93
N GLY A 39 4.80 7.11 -16.78
CA GLY A 39 4.85 7.91 -15.56
C GLY A 39 3.62 7.76 -14.65
N CYS A 40 2.63 6.95 -15.03
CA CYS A 40 1.47 6.61 -14.21
C CYS A 40 1.52 5.12 -13.84
N SER A 41 1.65 4.82 -12.54
CA SER A 41 1.66 3.45 -12.05
C SER A 41 0.36 2.72 -12.39
N ARG A 42 0.39 1.38 -12.45
CA ARG A 42 -0.84 0.57 -12.41
C ARG A 42 -1.39 0.45 -11.00
N PHE A 43 -0.51 0.32 -10.03
CA PHE A 43 -0.89 0.05 -8.66
C PHE A 43 -0.79 1.32 -7.81
N PHE A 44 -1.69 1.42 -6.85
CA PHE A 44 -1.60 2.34 -5.73
C PHE A 44 -1.61 1.54 -4.45
N MET A 45 -0.72 1.86 -3.51
CA MET A 45 -0.42 1.00 -2.37
C MET A 45 -0.23 1.83 -1.11
N MET A 46 -0.68 1.26 0.01
CA MET A 46 -0.39 1.73 1.36
C MET A 46 0.39 0.64 2.09
N GLY A 47 1.44 1.02 2.80
CA GLY A 47 2.28 0.08 3.54
C GLY A 47 2.48 0.52 4.97
N VAL A 48 2.55 -0.44 5.89
CA VAL A 48 2.94 -0.23 7.28
C VAL A 48 4.14 -1.11 7.61
N LEU A 49 5.17 -0.50 8.16
CA LEU A 49 6.30 -1.18 8.77
C LEU A 49 6.16 -1.09 10.29
N GLU A 50 5.99 -2.23 10.92
CA GLU A 50 6.14 -2.36 12.37
C GLU A 50 7.62 -2.52 12.71
N VAL A 51 8.11 -1.78 13.71
CA VAL A 51 9.52 -1.81 14.13
C VAL A 51 9.60 -1.92 15.64
N ASP A 52 10.22 -2.98 16.15
CA ASP A 52 10.34 -3.17 17.60
C ASP A 52 11.29 -2.13 18.23
N GLU A 53 12.39 -1.81 17.54
CA GLU A 53 13.45 -0.91 18.02
C GLU A 53 13.72 0.21 17.00
N PRO A 54 12.83 1.22 16.87
CA PRO A 54 12.92 2.24 15.82
C PRO A 54 14.21 3.06 15.86
N GLU A 55 14.71 3.37 17.05
CA GLU A 55 15.97 4.11 17.22
C GLU A 55 17.18 3.32 16.69
N GLN A 56 17.20 1.99 16.87
CA GLN A 56 18.28 1.14 16.37
C GLN A 56 18.26 1.06 14.84
N LEU A 57 17.07 0.90 14.24
CA LEU A 57 16.93 0.92 12.79
C LEU A 57 17.34 2.29 12.20
N ALA A 58 16.92 3.38 12.84
CA ALA A 58 17.27 4.73 12.43
C ALA A 58 18.79 4.98 12.52
N ALA A 59 19.43 4.52 13.60
CA ALA A 59 20.88 4.59 13.76
C ALA A 59 21.61 3.76 12.68
N ALA A 60 21.13 2.55 12.39
CA ALA A 60 21.73 1.69 11.37
C ALA A 60 21.65 2.31 9.96
N LEU A 61 20.48 2.84 9.58
CA LEU A 61 20.30 3.55 8.30
C LEU A 61 21.21 4.80 8.21
N THR A 62 21.28 5.58 9.31
CA THR A 62 22.13 6.77 9.37
C THR A 62 23.61 6.43 9.26
N ALA A 63 24.05 5.37 9.95
CA ALA A 63 25.42 4.88 9.89
C ALA A 63 25.79 4.42 8.47
N LEU A 64 24.90 3.66 7.81
CA LEU A 64 25.09 3.23 6.42
C LEU A 64 25.26 4.44 5.48
N ARG A 65 24.36 5.42 5.56
CA ARG A 65 24.41 6.63 4.74
C ARG A 65 25.70 7.41 4.96
N THR A 66 26.09 7.57 6.23
CA THR A 66 27.31 8.30 6.60
C THR A 66 28.55 7.58 6.08
N GLY A 67 28.57 6.25 6.16
CA GLY A 67 29.63 5.43 5.57
C GLY A 67 29.74 5.62 4.06
N MET A 68 28.61 5.57 3.33
CA MET A 68 28.59 5.80 1.88
C MET A 68 29.01 7.22 1.50
N LEU A 69 28.67 8.24 2.30
CA LEU A 69 29.11 9.62 2.06
C LEU A 69 30.63 9.82 2.20
N ALA A 70 31.27 9.00 3.03
CA ALA A 70 32.72 9.03 3.24
C ALA A 70 33.49 8.10 2.29
N ASP A 71 32.79 7.23 1.56
CA ASP A 71 33.40 6.23 0.68
C ASP A 71 33.85 6.87 -0.65
N PRO A 72 35.16 6.79 -1.01
CA PRO A 72 35.68 7.30 -2.28
C PRO A 72 34.98 6.73 -3.52
N TYR A 73 34.35 5.57 -3.43
CA TYR A 73 33.57 4.98 -4.52
C TYR A 73 32.41 5.88 -4.98
N PHE A 74 31.75 6.57 -4.04
CA PHE A 74 30.64 7.47 -4.34
C PHE A 74 31.10 8.91 -4.63
N ALA A 75 32.40 9.18 -4.65
CA ALA A 75 32.94 10.51 -4.90
C ALA A 75 32.53 11.04 -6.28
N GLY A 76 31.97 12.25 -6.29
CA GLY A 76 31.54 12.93 -7.53
C GLY A 76 30.14 12.55 -8.04
N ILE A 77 29.50 11.54 -7.45
CA ILE A 77 28.13 11.14 -7.82
C ILE A 77 27.12 12.22 -7.40
N GLU A 78 26.24 12.59 -8.34
CA GLU A 78 25.27 13.67 -8.14
C GLU A 78 24.34 13.47 -6.93
N SER A 79 23.83 12.26 -6.70
CA SER A 79 22.91 11.98 -5.58
C SER A 79 23.56 12.12 -4.19
N PHE A 80 24.89 12.02 -4.13
CA PHE A 80 25.70 12.20 -2.92
C PHE A 80 26.15 13.65 -2.69
N LYS A 81 25.87 14.57 -3.63
CA LYS A 81 26.13 16.00 -3.43
C LYS A 81 25.07 16.58 -2.49
N SER A 82 25.51 17.21 -1.40
CA SER A 82 24.64 17.85 -0.40
C SER A 82 23.63 18.83 -1.01
N ALA A 83 24.04 19.59 -2.04
CA ALA A 83 23.19 20.53 -2.77
C ALA A 83 21.98 19.88 -3.48
N ARG A 84 22.04 18.57 -3.77
CA ARG A 84 20.99 17.84 -4.49
C ARG A 84 19.92 17.27 -3.56
N LYS A 85 20.17 17.23 -2.24
CA LYS A 85 19.21 16.78 -1.20
C LYS A 85 18.55 15.41 -1.50
N LYS A 86 19.30 14.50 -2.13
CA LYS A 86 18.88 13.12 -2.42
C LYS A 86 19.47 12.16 -1.37
N THR A 87 20.16 11.10 -1.80
CA THR A 87 20.90 10.13 -0.97
C THR A 87 21.78 10.79 0.09
N ALA A 88 22.35 11.97 -0.22
CA ALA A 88 23.13 12.75 0.74
C ALA A 88 22.35 13.16 2.01
N LEU A 89 21.03 13.31 1.90
CA LEU A 89 20.14 13.71 2.99
C LEU A 89 19.37 12.52 3.56
N LEU A 90 18.87 11.62 2.72
CA LEU A 90 18.03 10.48 3.08
C LEU A 90 18.06 9.41 1.99
N PHE A 91 17.79 8.16 2.34
CA PHE A 91 17.53 7.11 1.36
C PHE A 91 16.09 7.19 0.86
N HIS A 92 15.92 7.02 -0.45
CA HIS A 92 14.64 6.99 -1.15
C HIS A 92 14.81 6.07 -2.36
N ALA A 93 14.15 4.91 -2.34
CA ALA A 93 14.46 3.78 -3.20
C ALA A 93 14.38 4.12 -4.69
N LYS A 94 13.45 5.02 -5.07
CA LYS A 94 13.31 5.50 -6.45
C LYS A 94 14.51 6.33 -6.93
N ASP A 95 15.10 7.14 -6.05
CA ASP A 95 16.19 8.06 -6.39
C ASP A 95 17.59 7.45 -6.18
N ASP A 96 17.67 6.38 -5.39
CA ASP A 96 18.93 5.75 -5.03
C ASP A 96 19.51 4.87 -6.14
N LEU A 97 20.85 4.92 -6.23
CA LEU A 97 21.62 4.09 -7.15
C LEU A 97 21.38 2.59 -6.87
N PRO A 98 21.53 1.70 -7.88
CA PRO A 98 21.39 0.26 -7.68
C PRO A 98 22.24 -0.30 -6.53
N GLU A 99 23.48 0.18 -6.37
CA GLU A 99 24.42 -0.25 -5.33
C GLU A 99 23.96 0.22 -3.95
N VAL A 100 23.48 1.47 -3.84
CA VAL A 100 22.87 2.00 -2.61
C VAL A 100 21.64 1.19 -2.24
N ARG A 101 20.75 0.92 -3.20
CA ARG A 101 19.57 0.09 -2.99
C ARG A 101 19.94 -1.29 -2.46
N ARG A 102 20.91 -1.96 -3.08
CA ARG A 102 21.39 -3.28 -2.65
C ARG A 102 21.80 -3.26 -1.18
N ASP A 103 22.58 -2.28 -0.75
CA ASP A 103 23.11 -2.24 0.61
C ASP A 103 22.04 -1.85 1.64
N VAL A 104 21.10 -0.95 1.30
CA VAL A 104 19.94 -0.66 2.16
C VAL A 104 19.04 -1.88 2.29
N PHE A 105 18.71 -2.57 1.19
CA PHE A 105 17.92 -3.81 1.25
C PHE A 105 18.61 -4.90 2.06
N ARG A 106 19.94 -5.03 1.97
CA ARG A 106 20.71 -5.95 2.81
C ARG A 106 20.58 -5.59 4.29
N LEU A 107 20.72 -4.31 4.64
CA LEU A 107 20.59 -3.83 6.02
C LEU A 107 19.19 -4.10 6.58
N ILE A 108 18.14 -3.81 5.81
CA ILE A 108 16.74 -4.06 6.18
C ILE A 108 16.53 -5.57 6.39
N SER A 109 17.01 -6.40 5.45
CA SER A 109 16.90 -7.86 5.54
C SER A 109 17.59 -8.44 6.79
N GLN A 110 18.72 -7.85 7.22
CA GLN A 110 19.45 -8.26 8.42
C GLN A 110 18.71 -7.96 9.73
N GLN A 111 17.70 -7.09 9.74
CA GLN A 111 16.88 -6.85 10.94
C GLN A 111 16.04 -8.08 11.32
N GLY A 112 15.82 -8.98 10.37
CA GLY A 112 15.07 -10.22 10.60
C GLY A 112 13.71 -9.97 11.24
N PRO A 113 13.34 -10.68 12.32
CA PRO A 113 12.00 -10.64 12.91
C PRO A 113 11.68 -9.34 13.69
N LYS A 114 12.67 -8.45 13.87
CA LYS A 114 12.50 -7.16 14.58
C LYS A 114 11.64 -6.17 13.80
N ILE A 115 11.44 -6.42 12.51
CA ILE A 115 10.59 -5.60 11.64
C ILE A 115 9.59 -6.49 10.90
N ARG A 116 8.39 -5.98 10.67
CA ARG A 116 7.32 -6.66 9.95
C ARG A 116 6.62 -5.69 9.02
N PHE A 117 6.44 -6.08 7.77
CA PHE A 117 5.81 -5.24 6.76
C PHE A 117 4.49 -5.84 6.29
N HIS A 118 3.46 -5.00 6.30
CA HIS A 118 2.15 -5.28 5.72
C HIS A 118 1.82 -4.21 4.68
N ALA A 119 1.19 -4.61 3.57
CA ALA A 119 0.73 -3.67 2.56
C ALA A 119 -0.65 -4.03 2.00
N VAL A 120 -1.38 -3.00 1.61
CA VAL A 120 -2.61 -3.11 0.83
C VAL A 120 -2.37 -2.51 -0.56
N VAL A 121 -2.78 -3.25 -1.58
CA VAL A 121 -2.55 -2.94 -2.99
C VAL A 121 -3.89 -2.81 -3.71
N ALA A 122 -4.01 -1.78 -4.54
CA ALA A 122 -5.14 -1.60 -5.44
C ALA A 122 -4.69 -1.49 -6.90
N ASP A 123 -5.38 -2.22 -7.79
CA ASP A 123 -5.22 -2.12 -9.23
C ASP A 123 -6.08 -0.95 -9.77
N LYS A 124 -5.39 0.12 -10.20
CA LYS A 124 -6.05 1.31 -10.73
C LYS A 124 -6.80 1.04 -12.02
N GLN A 125 -6.50 -0.02 -12.78
CA GLN A 125 -7.27 -0.36 -13.97
C GLN A 125 -8.68 -0.82 -13.61
N VAL A 126 -8.82 -1.61 -12.54
CA VAL A 126 -10.11 -2.09 -12.06
C VAL A 126 -10.95 -0.91 -11.59
N ILE A 127 -10.35 -0.06 -10.76
CA ILE A 127 -11.01 1.14 -10.23
C ILE A 127 -11.42 2.08 -11.37
N ALA A 128 -10.53 2.33 -12.34
CA ALA A 128 -10.82 3.22 -13.46
C ALA A 128 -12.01 2.74 -14.30
N ARG A 129 -12.13 1.42 -14.53
CA ARG A 129 -13.29 0.83 -15.23
C ARG A 129 -14.58 0.96 -14.42
N THR A 130 -14.54 0.67 -13.12
CA THR A 130 -15.68 0.84 -12.21
C THR A 130 -16.15 2.31 -12.19
N GLU A 131 -15.22 3.25 -12.10
CA GLU A 131 -15.50 4.68 -12.14
C GLU A 131 -16.09 5.15 -13.48
N GLN A 132 -15.64 4.58 -14.61
CA GLN A 132 -16.25 4.86 -15.91
C GLN A 132 -17.71 4.40 -15.98
N HIS A 133 -18.03 3.21 -15.45
CA HIS A 133 -19.41 2.73 -15.37
C HIS A 133 -20.28 3.60 -14.47
N GLN A 134 -19.76 4.05 -13.33
CA GLN A 134 -20.49 4.96 -12.43
C GLN A 134 -20.75 6.31 -13.09
N ARG A 135 -19.78 6.88 -13.82
CA ARG A 135 -19.97 8.12 -14.59
C ARG A 135 -21.05 8.00 -15.66
N ALA A 136 -21.14 6.84 -16.31
CA ALA A 136 -22.14 6.59 -17.34
C ALA A 136 -23.57 6.43 -16.75
N SER A 137 -23.69 5.91 -15.53
CA SER A 137 -24.97 5.64 -14.86
C SER A 137 -25.47 6.78 -13.99
N THR A 138 -24.58 7.61 -13.44
CA THR A 138 -24.91 8.67 -12.48
C THR A 138 -24.44 10.04 -12.97
N PRO A 139 -25.35 10.88 -13.51
CA PRO A 139 -25.00 12.23 -13.94
C PRO A 139 -24.38 13.04 -12.79
N GLY A 140 -23.22 13.65 -13.05
CA GLY A 140 -22.51 14.47 -12.06
C GLY A 140 -21.56 13.70 -11.13
N HIS A 141 -21.48 12.36 -11.24
CA HIS A 141 -20.49 11.57 -10.52
C HIS A 141 -19.06 12.00 -10.89
N ARG A 142 -18.22 12.19 -9.88
CA ARG A 142 -16.80 12.57 -10.05
C ARG A 142 -15.94 11.75 -9.11
N TYR A 143 -14.96 11.07 -9.69
CA TYR A 143 -13.90 10.39 -8.95
C TYR A 143 -13.18 11.36 -8.01
N ARG A 144 -12.97 10.94 -6.77
CA ARG A 144 -12.25 11.69 -5.73
C ARG A 144 -10.99 10.91 -5.37
N PRO A 145 -9.80 11.35 -5.78
CA PRO A 145 -8.57 10.59 -5.50
C PRO A 145 -8.34 10.29 -4.00
N ASP A 146 -8.79 11.17 -3.12
CA ASP A 146 -8.69 10.97 -1.67
C ASP A 146 -9.54 9.80 -1.15
N SER A 147 -10.65 9.44 -1.82
CA SER A 147 -11.46 8.30 -1.38
C SER A 147 -10.75 6.96 -1.56
N LEU A 148 -9.88 6.86 -2.58
CA LEU A 148 -9.05 5.67 -2.76
C LEU A 148 -8.02 5.54 -1.63
N TYR A 149 -7.36 6.64 -1.27
CA TYR A 149 -6.45 6.65 -0.12
C TYR A 149 -7.16 6.26 1.17
N ASP A 150 -8.31 6.87 1.45
CA ASP A 150 -9.05 6.66 2.69
C ASP A 150 -9.52 5.19 2.78
N HIS A 151 -9.94 4.61 1.66
CA HIS A 151 -10.27 3.19 1.57
C HIS A 151 -9.06 2.30 1.88
N LEU A 152 -7.92 2.46 1.21
CA LEU A 152 -6.73 1.64 1.47
C LEU A 152 -6.19 1.81 2.89
N THR A 153 -6.32 3.01 3.46
CA THR A 153 -5.93 3.27 4.85
C THR A 153 -6.81 2.47 5.82
N GLY A 154 -8.12 2.41 5.57
CA GLY A 154 -9.05 1.58 6.33
C GLY A 154 -8.70 0.09 6.24
N GLU A 155 -8.45 -0.41 5.04
CA GLU A 155 -8.03 -1.80 4.80
C GLU A 155 -6.69 -2.12 5.50
N LEU A 156 -5.72 -1.19 5.45
CA LEU A 156 -4.41 -1.36 6.08
C LEU A 156 -4.54 -1.53 7.60
N PHE A 157 -5.33 -0.68 8.25
CA PHE A 157 -5.54 -0.74 9.69
C PHE A 157 -6.45 -1.91 10.13
N ALA A 158 -7.32 -2.38 9.24
CA ALA A 158 -8.09 -3.60 9.47
C ALA A 158 -7.17 -4.84 9.50
N GLY A 159 -6.13 -4.88 8.66
CA GLY A 159 -5.12 -5.95 8.62
C GLY A 159 -4.11 -5.96 9.79
N MET A 160 -4.11 -4.94 10.65
CA MET A 160 -3.22 -4.91 11.82
C MET A 160 -3.76 -5.80 12.96
N HIS A 161 -3.01 -6.84 13.33
CA HIS A 161 -3.50 -7.87 14.26
C HIS A 161 -2.79 -7.90 15.62
N ARG A 162 -1.67 -7.19 15.80
CA ARG A 162 -0.96 -7.15 17.08
C ARG A 162 -1.66 -6.23 18.07
N PHE A 163 -1.61 -6.61 19.34
CA PHE A 163 -2.17 -5.85 20.46
C PHE A 163 -1.02 -5.31 21.31
N ALA A 164 -1.20 -4.10 21.85
CA ALA A 164 -0.30 -3.45 22.80
C ALA A 164 -1.05 -2.41 23.60
N ASP A 165 -0.48 -1.96 24.72
CA ASP A 165 -1.08 -0.89 25.53
C ASP A 165 -1.05 0.46 24.78
N GLU A 166 -0.05 0.66 23.92
CA GLU A 166 0.13 1.86 23.12
C GLU A 166 0.59 1.54 21.70
N HIS A 167 -0.04 2.19 20.72
CA HIS A 167 0.34 2.13 19.32
C HIS A 167 0.83 3.51 18.87
N ARG A 168 2.13 3.63 18.60
CA ARG A 168 2.75 4.84 18.05
C ARG A 168 2.77 4.77 16.54
N LEU A 169 1.92 5.54 15.90
CA LEU A 169 1.78 5.60 14.45
C LEU A 169 2.44 6.86 13.89
N CYS A 170 3.48 6.68 13.09
CA CYS A 170 4.11 7.72 12.30
C CYS A 170 3.68 7.57 10.84
N VAL A 171 2.99 8.56 10.29
CA VAL A 171 2.55 8.57 8.87
C VAL A 171 3.39 9.56 8.07
N ALA A 172 3.87 9.14 6.90
CA ALA A 172 4.59 10.01 5.98
C ALA A 172 3.71 11.18 5.51
N ARG A 173 4.30 12.37 5.47
CA ARG A 173 3.60 13.58 5.03
C ARG A 173 3.28 13.54 3.54
N ARG A 174 1.98 13.59 3.23
CA ARG A 174 1.45 13.69 1.86
C ARG A 174 1.20 15.15 1.45
N GLY A 175 2.11 15.73 0.69
CA GLY A 175 2.00 17.12 0.22
C GLY A 175 1.99 18.14 1.35
N ASN A 176 1.18 19.20 1.20
CA ASN A 176 1.13 20.32 2.16
C ASN A 176 -0.03 20.27 3.16
N LYS A 177 -0.85 19.21 3.16
CA LYS A 177 -2.03 19.11 4.03
C LYS A 177 -1.77 18.17 5.20
N GLU A 178 -2.14 18.60 6.40
CA GLU A 178 -2.22 17.70 7.55
C GLU A 178 -3.49 16.85 7.43
N ARG A 179 -3.35 15.53 7.28
CA ARG A 179 -4.48 14.58 7.16
C ARG A 179 -4.76 13.82 8.46
N ASN A 180 -4.38 14.41 9.59
CA ASN A 180 -4.52 13.81 10.92
C ASN A 180 -5.95 13.32 11.19
N ASP A 181 -6.96 14.13 10.83
CA ASP A 181 -8.36 13.78 11.07
C ASP A 181 -8.82 12.59 10.22
N ALA A 182 -8.35 12.49 8.97
CA ALA A 182 -8.69 11.37 8.09
C ALA A 182 -8.07 10.06 8.61
N ILE A 183 -6.81 10.11 9.05
CA ILE A 183 -6.12 8.96 9.66
C ILE A 183 -6.83 8.53 10.94
N ARG A 184 -7.18 9.47 11.83
CA ARG A 184 -7.94 9.18 13.06
C ARG A 184 -9.31 8.58 12.77
N THR A 185 -9.99 9.06 11.73
CA THR A 185 -11.28 8.51 11.30
C THR A 185 -11.11 7.08 10.76
N ALA A 186 -10.07 6.81 9.97
CA ALA A 186 -9.79 5.47 9.47
C ALA A 186 -9.45 4.48 10.59
N LEU A 187 -8.66 4.90 11.59
CA LEU A 187 -8.38 4.09 12.79
C LEU A 187 -9.66 3.77 13.58
N ALA A 188 -10.51 4.77 13.82
CA ALA A 188 -11.77 4.58 14.52
C ALA A 188 -12.70 3.61 13.79
N THR A 189 -12.79 3.72 12.46
CA THR A 189 -13.55 2.79 11.62
C THR A 189 -12.98 1.38 11.66
N ALA A 190 -11.65 1.22 11.58
CA ALA A 190 -11.00 -0.09 11.67
C ALA A 190 -11.24 -0.76 13.03
N ASP A 191 -11.19 -0.01 14.12
CA ASP A 191 -11.48 -0.52 15.46
C ASP A 191 -12.95 -0.91 15.64
N ALA A 192 -13.88 -0.15 15.04
CA ALA A 192 -15.30 -0.48 15.02
C ALA A 192 -15.56 -1.79 14.24
N THR A 193 -15.04 -1.89 13.01
CA THR A 193 -15.14 -3.09 12.18
C THR A 193 -14.52 -4.31 12.87
N PHE A 194 -13.39 -4.14 13.54
CA PHE A 194 -12.77 -5.20 14.34
C PHE A 194 -13.70 -5.65 15.48
N ALA A 195 -14.26 -4.70 16.22
CA ALA A 195 -15.16 -5.01 17.33
C ALA A 195 -16.43 -5.76 16.86
N ASP A 196 -17.00 -5.35 15.74
CA ASP A 196 -18.16 -6.01 15.14
C ASP A 196 -17.83 -7.43 14.66
N ARG A 197 -16.64 -7.63 14.10
CA ARG A 197 -16.20 -8.94 13.57
C ARG A 197 -15.81 -9.93 14.65
N PHE A 198 -15.10 -9.49 15.69
CA PHE A 198 -14.51 -10.37 16.71
C PHE A 198 -15.26 -10.35 18.05
N GLY A 199 -16.22 -9.45 18.24
CA GLY A 199 -17.02 -9.35 19.46
C GLY A 199 -16.29 -8.72 20.65
N PHE A 200 -15.09 -8.18 20.44
CA PHE A 200 -14.33 -7.45 21.47
C PHE A 200 -13.55 -6.29 20.86
N ARG A 201 -13.28 -5.26 21.66
CA ARG A 201 -12.50 -4.10 21.25
C ARG A 201 -11.01 -4.34 21.45
N ARG A 202 -10.19 -3.82 20.53
CA ARG A 202 -8.76 -3.67 20.77
C ARG A 202 -8.57 -2.79 22.01
N LYS A 203 -7.76 -3.28 22.95
CA LYS A 203 -7.24 -2.45 24.05
C LYS A 203 -5.98 -1.79 23.54
N GLY A 204 -5.81 -0.50 23.84
CA GLY A 204 -4.62 0.25 23.47
C GLY A 204 -4.97 1.67 23.00
N GLN A 205 -4.05 2.61 23.24
CA GLN A 205 -4.18 3.99 22.76
C GLN A 205 -3.37 4.20 21.49
N TRP A 206 -3.97 4.88 20.49
CA TRP A 206 -3.24 5.36 19.31
C TRP A 206 -2.64 6.75 19.54
N ILE A 207 -1.32 6.86 19.37
CA ILE A 207 -0.60 8.13 19.28
C ILE A 207 -0.18 8.32 17.83
N VAL A 208 -0.77 9.31 17.16
CA VAL A 208 -0.55 9.57 15.73
C VAL A 208 0.31 10.82 15.54
N GLU A 209 1.41 10.67 14.80
CA GLU A 209 2.30 11.73 14.34
C GLU A 209 2.38 11.72 12.81
N VAL A 210 2.33 12.90 12.17
CA VAL A 210 2.70 13.05 10.75
C VAL A 210 4.10 13.62 10.68
N SER A 211 4.99 12.90 10.00
CA SER A 211 6.41 13.24 9.92
C SER A 211 6.95 13.06 8.50
N ASP A 212 8.25 13.28 8.33
CA ASP A 212 8.93 13.12 7.05
C ASP A 212 10.15 12.20 7.18
N PRO A 213 10.63 11.58 6.09
CA PRO A 213 11.72 10.61 6.14
C PRO A 213 13.06 11.16 6.64
N THR A 214 13.25 12.49 6.67
CA THR A 214 14.47 13.09 7.25
C THR A 214 14.45 13.09 8.77
N ARG A 215 13.25 13.19 9.37
CA ARG A 215 13.04 13.18 10.82
C ARG A 215 12.84 11.78 11.36
N GLN A 216 12.11 10.95 10.61
CA GLN A 216 11.75 9.59 10.99
C GLN A 216 12.33 8.59 9.98
N ALA A 217 13.57 8.14 10.23
CA ALA A 217 14.32 7.32 9.28
C ALA A 217 13.65 5.97 8.96
N CYS A 218 12.79 5.44 9.84
CA CYS A 218 12.03 4.22 9.57
C CYS A 218 11.00 4.39 8.43
N LEU A 219 10.59 5.63 8.10
CA LEU A 219 9.81 5.89 6.89
C LEU A 219 10.63 5.57 5.62
N GLN A 220 11.95 5.76 5.63
CA GLN A 220 12.81 5.36 4.51
C GLN A 220 12.80 3.84 4.31
N ALA A 221 12.79 3.05 5.40
CA ALA A 221 12.66 1.61 5.29
C ALA A 221 11.27 1.20 4.73
N THR A 222 10.21 1.91 5.14
CA THR A 222 8.84 1.69 4.65
C THR A 222 8.75 1.94 3.13
N ASP A 223 9.32 3.05 2.64
CA ASP A 223 9.46 3.36 1.20
C ASP A 223 10.18 2.23 0.46
N TYR A 224 11.26 1.68 1.01
CA TYR A 224 11.99 0.58 0.40
C TYR A 224 11.17 -0.71 0.27
N PHE A 225 10.35 -1.05 1.28
CA PHE A 225 9.43 -2.19 1.18
C PHE A 225 8.38 -1.96 0.09
N LEU A 226 7.72 -0.79 0.09
CA LEU A 226 6.73 -0.42 -0.92
C LEU A 226 7.31 -0.43 -2.33
N TRP A 227 8.53 0.09 -2.49
CA TRP A 227 9.22 0.10 -3.76
C TRP A 227 9.54 -1.33 -4.24
N ALA A 228 9.93 -2.24 -3.34
CA ALA A 228 10.12 -3.65 -3.66
C ALA A 228 8.81 -4.32 -4.12
N VAL A 229 7.69 -4.07 -3.44
CA VAL A 229 6.37 -4.55 -3.87
C VAL A 229 6.00 -3.96 -5.24
N GLN A 230 6.23 -2.68 -5.45
CA GLN A 230 5.97 -2.03 -6.74
C GLN A 230 6.77 -2.69 -7.86
N ARG A 231 8.06 -2.98 -7.65
CA ARG A 231 8.93 -3.62 -8.65
C ARG A 231 8.56 -5.08 -8.94
N PHE A 232 7.92 -5.75 -7.99
CA PHE A 232 7.39 -7.10 -8.16
C PHE A 232 6.09 -7.12 -8.97
N LEU A 233 5.25 -6.11 -8.83
CA LEU A 233 3.97 -6.02 -9.52
C LEU A 233 4.09 -5.37 -10.91
N GLU A 234 4.85 -4.29 -11.02
CA GLU A 234 4.96 -3.48 -12.23
C GLU A 234 5.97 -4.02 -13.24
N ILE A 235 5.60 -3.90 -14.52
CA ILE A 235 6.50 -4.15 -15.64
C ILE A 235 7.62 -3.10 -15.67
N ARG A 236 8.84 -3.56 -15.93
CA ARG A 236 9.97 -2.67 -16.17
C ARG A 236 9.87 -2.05 -17.56
N PHE A 237 10.01 -0.74 -17.64
CA PHE A 237 10.11 -0.01 -18.91
C PHE A 237 11.55 0.40 -19.18
N ASP A 238 11.93 0.38 -20.45
CA ASP A 238 13.20 0.92 -20.91
C ASP A 238 13.14 2.46 -20.88
N GLY A 239 14.10 3.08 -20.21
CA GLY A 239 14.10 4.54 -20.00
C GLY A 239 14.26 5.35 -21.29
N SER A 240 14.82 4.74 -22.35
CA SER A 240 15.07 5.42 -23.64
C SER A 240 13.92 5.24 -24.61
N THR A 241 13.46 4.00 -24.80
CA THR A 241 12.43 3.64 -25.78
C THR A 241 11.02 3.76 -25.21
N LYS A 242 10.90 3.81 -23.87
CA LYS A 242 9.63 3.82 -23.13
C LYS A 242 8.76 2.57 -23.40
N GLN A 243 9.39 1.50 -23.90
CA GLN A 243 8.73 0.22 -24.14
C GLN A 243 8.95 -0.73 -22.95
N PRO A 244 8.03 -1.68 -22.72
CA PRO A 244 8.28 -2.79 -21.80
C PRO A 244 9.60 -3.49 -22.11
N VAL A 245 10.43 -3.69 -21.09
CA VAL A 245 11.60 -4.56 -21.19
C VAL A 245 11.08 -5.98 -21.22
N ALA A 246 11.30 -6.69 -22.32
CA ALA A 246 10.98 -8.11 -22.43
C ALA A 246 12.25 -8.95 -22.26
N ASP A 247 12.09 -10.12 -21.67
CA ASP A 247 13.13 -11.13 -21.65
C ASP A 247 13.44 -11.57 -23.09
N ARG A 248 14.74 -11.71 -23.40
CA ARG A 248 15.18 -11.91 -24.79
C ARG A 248 14.84 -13.30 -25.33
N GLU A 249 14.67 -14.29 -24.46
CA GLU A 249 14.41 -15.68 -24.85
C GLU A 249 12.91 -15.97 -24.88
N THR A 250 12.18 -15.49 -23.87
CA THR A 250 10.75 -15.79 -23.68
C THR A 250 9.82 -14.71 -24.23
N GLY A 251 10.31 -13.48 -24.44
CA GLY A 251 9.50 -12.33 -24.85
C GLY A 251 8.56 -11.80 -23.76
N ILE A 252 8.62 -12.34 -22.54
CA ILE A 252 7.75 -11.96 -21.43
C ILE A 252 8.26 -10.66 -20.78
N PRO A 253 7.38 -9.70 -20.44
CA PRO A 253 7.79 -8.49 -19.74
C PRO A 253 8.51 -8.76 -18.41
N VAL A 254 9.67 -8.14 -18.23
CA VAL A 254 10.56 -8.30 -17.07
C VAL A 254 10.07 -7.49 -15.89
N ARG A 255 10.15 -8.07 -14.70
CA ARG A 255 9.95 -7.43 -13.39
C ARG A 255 11.18 -7.60 -12.52
N GLU A 256 11.27 -6.87 -11.40
CA GLU A 256 12.44 -6.92 -10.51
C GLU A 256 12.10 -7.55 -9.15
N ASP A 257 11.80 -8.85 -9.16
CA ASP A 257 11.41 -9.63 -7.96
C ASP A 257 12.53 -9.76 -6.92
N ARG A 258 13.79 -9.57 -7.32
CA ARG A 258 14.99 -9.78 -6.49
C ARG A 258 14.96 -9.03 -5.14
N TYR A 259 14.34 -7.85 -5.08
CA TYR A 259 14.29 -7.07 -3.85
C TYR A 259 13.26 -7.66 -2.89
N LEU A 260 12.09 -8.03 -3.40
CA LEU A 260 11.05 -8.65 -2.59
C LEU A 260 11.49 -10.04 -2.11
N ASN A 261 12.23 -10.78 -2.93
CA ASN A 261 12.84 -12.06 -2.55
C ASN A 261 13.74 -11.96 -1.32
N LEU A 262 14.42 -10.83 -1.13
CA LEU A 262 15.28 -10.59 0.03
C LEU A 262 14.49 -10.20 1.30
N LEU A 263 13.25 -9.73 1.13
CA LEU A 263 12.40 -9.18 2.18
C LEU A 263 11.24 -10.09 2.59
N TRP A 264 10.97 -11.18 1.86
CA TRP A 264 9.91 -12.14 2.20
C TRP A 264 9.89 -12.60 3.67
N PRO A 265 11.02 -12.81 4.36
CA PRO A 265 10.99 -13.18 5.78
C PRO A 265 10.35 -12.12 6.69
N GLN A 266 10.35 -10.85 6.29
CA GLN A 266 9.77 -9.72 7.02
C GLN A 266 8.37 -9.33 6.55
N ILE A 267 7.92 -9.83 5.39
CA ILE A 267 6.59 -9.52 4.87
C ILE A 267 5.58 -10.45 5.55
N THR A 268 4.72 -9.86 6.38
CA THR A 268 3.63 -10.59 7.02
C THR A 268 2.56 -10.91 5.99
N GLU A 269 2.16 -9.90 5.22
CA GLU A 269 1.07 -10.00 4.28
C GLU A 269 1.08 -8.84 3.26
N ILE A 270 0.88 -9.15 1.99
CA ILE A 270 0.48 -8.19 0.96
C ILE A 270 -0.95 -8.53 0.56
N HIS A 271 -1.88 -7.63 0.85
CA HIS A 271 -3.29 -7.77 0.56
C HIS A 271 -3.63 -7.01 -0.73
N ASP A 272 -3.85 -7.74 -1.82
CA ASP A 272 -4.32 -7.15 -3.08
C ASP A 272 -5.85 -7.21 -3.14
N LEU A 273 -6.48 -6.03 -3.16
CA LEU A 273 -7.93 -5.86 -3.12
C LEU A 273 -8.65 -6.35 -4.39
N HIS A 274 -7.91 -6.61 -5.47
CA HIS A 274 -8.48 -6.95 -6.79
C HIS A 274 -7.91 -8.25 -7.36
N PHE A 275 -7.17 -9.01 -6.57
CA PHE A 275 -6.66 -10.32 -6.93
C PHE A 275 -7.63 -11.42 -6.41
N GLY A 276 -7.74 -12.56 -7.10
CA GLY A 276 -8.56 -13.72 -6.68
C GLY A 276 -9.80 -14.02 -7.52
N PRO A 277 -10.43 -15.20 -7.38
CA PRO A 277 -11.67 -15.53 -8.09
C PRO A 277 -12.86 -14.68 -7.59
N GLU A 278 -13.78 -14.29 -8.47
CA GLU A 278 -15.01 -13.55 -8.14
C GLU A 278 -16.05 -14.39 -7.37
N THR A 279 -15.65 -15.30 -6.46
CA THR A 279 -16.63 -16.10 -5.72
C THR A 279 -17.28 -15.24 -4.66
N GLY A 280 -18.60 -15.04 -4.78
CA GLY A 280 -19.45 -14.14 -3.97
C GLY A 280 -19.61 -14.49 -2.48
N ASN A 281 -18.58 -15.05 -1.84
CA ASN A 281 -18.48 -15.15 -0.39
C ASN A 281 -17.36 -14.22 0.10
N PRO A 282 -17.67 -13.11 0.80
CA PRO A 282 -16.67 -12.16 1.33
C PRO A 282 -15.62 -12.79 2.28
N MET A 283 -15.85 -14.02 2.74
CA MET A 283 -14.90 -14.76 3.58
C MET A 283 -13.88 -15.62 2.81
N ASP A 284 -14.07 -15.90 1.51
CA ASP A 284 -13.24 -16.87 0.77
C ASP A 284 -12.28 -16.24 -0.27
N THR A 285 -12.24 -14.91 -0.42
CA THR A 285 -11.54 -14.26 -1.56
C THR A 285 -10.73 -13.01 -1.21
N CYS A 286 -9.98 -13.02 -0.11
CA CYS A 286 -8.83 -12.12 0.03
C CYS A 286 -7.56 -12.92 -0.24
N PRO A 287 -7.06 -13.02 -1.49
CA PRO A 287 -5.78 -13.65 -1.74
C PRO A 287 -4.69 -12.67 -1.37
N SER A 288 -4.46 -12.58 -0.07
CA SER A 288 -3.22 -12.08 0.41
C SER A 288 -2.09 -13.06 0.10
N PHE A 289 -0.92 -12.51 -0.16
CA PHE A 289 0.27 -13.30 -0.44
C PHE A 289 1.41 -12.94 0.52
N ASN A 290 2.19 -13.97 0.87
CA ASN A 290 3.32 -13.88 1.78
C ASN A 290 4.33 -15.00 1.46
N SER A 291 5.39 -15.13 2.25
CA SER A 291 6.43 -16.14 2.05
C SER A 291 5.92 -17.60 2.02
N ARG A 292 4.76 -17.89 2.64
CA ARG A 292 4.14 -19.22 2.68
C ARG A 292 3.14 -19.45 1.54
N ARG A 293 2.58 -18.38 1.00
CA ARG A 293 1.65 -18.38 -0.15
C ARG A 293 2.11 -17.31 -1.15
N PRO A 294 3.21 -17.55 -1.89
CA PRO A 294 3.68 -16.59 -2.88
C PRO A 294 2.69 -16.50 -4.04
N LEU A 295 2.58 -15.31 -4.64
CA LEU A 295 1.76 -15.05 -5.81
C LEU A 295 2.35 -15.79 -7.03
N PRO A 296 1.68 -16.81 -7.61
CA PRO A 296 2.23 -17.55 -8.75
C PRO A 296 2.28 -16.69 -10.01
N ASP A 297 3.36 -16.77 -10.79
CA ASP A 297 3.56 -15.95 -12.00
C ASP A 297 2.41 -16.01 -13.01
N SER A 298 1.72 -17.14 -13.10
CA SER A 298 0.56 -17.37 -13.96
C SER A 298 -0.71 -16.66 -13.49
N GLU A 299 -0.80 -16.31 -12.21
CA GLU A 299 -1.96 -15.66 -11.60
C GLU A 299 -1.76 -14.17 -11.42
N LYS A 300 -0.52 -13.71 -11.14
CA LYS A 300 -0.15 -12.29 -10.94
C LYS A 300 -0.80 -11.30 -11.92
N PHE A 301 -1.14 -11.75 -13.14
CA PHE A 301 -1.52 -10.89 -14.26
C PHE A 301 -2.75 -11.34 -15.04
N LYS A 302 -3.59 -12.25 -14.50
CA LYS A 302 -4.91 -12.44 -15.09
C LYS A 302 -5.65 -11.10 -15.00
N ALA A 303 -6.12 -10.58 -16.14
CA ALA A 303 -7.07 -9.50 -16.10
C ALA A 303 -8.25 -9.98 -15.23
N PRO A 304 -8.74 -9.17 -14.28
CA PRO A 304 -9.96 -9.53 -13.58
C PRO A 304 -11.01 -9.77 -14.65
N ASP A 305 -11.62 -10.96 -14.59
CA ASP A 305 -12.70 -11.34 -15.47
C ASP A 305 -13.92 -10.58 -14.98
N ILE A 306 -13.99 -9.29 -15.27
CA ILE A 306 -15.04 -8.40 -14.76
C ILE A 306 -16.33 -8.92 -15.36
N GLY A 307 -17.00 -9.80 -14.61
CA GLY A 307 -18.33 -10.26 -14.91
C GLY A 307 -19.16 -9.01 -15.10
N ILE A 308 -19.66 -8.81 -16.31
CA ILE A 308 -20.78 -7.90 -16.55
C ILE A 308 -21.77 -8.27 -15.46
N PHE A 309 -22.03 -7.36 -14.51
CA PHE A 309 -23.14 -7.47 -13.60
C PHE A 309 -24.39 -7.58 -14.47
N ARG A 310 -24.74 -8.81 -14.87
CA ARG A 310 -26.07 -9.16 -15.28
C ARG A 310 -26.86 -9.05 -14.00
N PHE A 311 -27.37 -7.84 -13.74
CA PHE A 311 -28.55 -7.69 -12.93
C PHE A 311 -29.55 -8.70 -13.48
N SER A 312 -29.82 -9.74 -12.71
CA SER A 312 -30.94 -10.63 -12.96
C SER A 312 -32.17 -9.73 -13.07
N ARG A 313 -32.70 -9.56 -14.28
CA ARG A 313 -34.07 -9.11 -14.48
C ARG A 313 -34.99 -10.21 -13.96
N HIS A 314 -35.15 -10.32 -12.65
CA HIS A 314 -36.22 -11.07 -12.03
C HIS A 314 -36.82 -10.17 -10.95
N GLU A 315 -37.68 -9.27 -11.44
CA GLU A 315 -38.97 -8.89 -10.84
C GLU A 315 -39.66 -7.92 -11.80
N ALA A 316 -40.13 -8.50 -12.90
CA ALA A 316 -41.26 -7.98 -13.64
C ALA A 316 -42.20 -9.17 -13.83
N GLU A 317 -42.78 -9.63 -12.73
CA GLU A 317 -43.92 -10.53 -12.79
C GLU A 317 -45.07 -9.80 -13.45
N PHE A 318 -45.35 -10.27 -14.66
CA PHE A 318 -46.51 -9.94 -15.46
C PHE A 318 -47.72 -10.59 -14.78
N CYS A 319 -48.51 -9.83 -14.01
CA CYS A 319 -49.86 -10.26 -13.64
C CYS A 319 -50.79 -10.11 -14.86
N PRO A 320 -51.44 -11.18 -15.36
CA PRO A 320 -52.41 -11.06 -16.43
C PRO A 320 -53.79 -10.73 -15.85
N GLY A 321 -54.43 -9.72 -16.42
CA GLY A 321 -55.87 -9.51 -16.30
C GLY A 321 -56.24 -8.32 -15.42
N HIS A 322 -56.71 -7.26 -16.06
CA HIS A 322 -58.10 -6.80 -15.95
C HIS A 322 -58.33 -5.73 -17.01
N SER A 323 -59.12 -6.08 -18.01
CA SER A 323 -59.71 -5.19 -18.99
C SER A 323 -60.74 -4.30 -18.31
N TYR A 324 -60.61 -2.98 -18.45
CA TYR A 324 -61.72 -2.04 -18.28
C TYR A 324 -61.70 -0.95 -19.36
N PRO A 325 -62.87 -0.47 -19.77
CA PRO A 325 -63.08 0.15 -21.08
C PRO A 325 -62.84 1.66 -21.08
N PHE A 326 -62.48 2.16 -22.26
CA PHE A 326 -62.60 3.58 -22.63
C PHE A 326 -64.07 4.04 -22.56
N PRO A 327 -64.33 5.27 -22.11
CA PRO A 327 -65.41 6.07 -22.64
C PRO A 327 -64.88 7.07 -23.68
N HIS A 328 -65.67 7.18 -24.73
CA HIS A 328 -65.61 8.18 -25.78
C HIS A 328 -65.61 9.62 -25.23
N LEU A 329 -64.77 10.48 -25.82
CA LEU A 329 -65.19 11.65 -26.60
C LEU A 329 -63.99 12.24 -27.34
#